data_AF-A0A2N1GY68-F1
#
_entry.id   AF-A0A2N1GY68-F1
#
_cell.length_a   1.000
_cell.length_b   1.000
_cell.length_c   1.000
_cell.angle_alpha   90.00
_cell.angle_beta   90.00
_cell.angle_gamma   90.00
#
_symmetry.space_group_name_H-M   'P 1'
#
loop_
_entity.id
_entity.type
_entity.pdbx_description
1 polymer ?
#
loop_
_entity_poly.entity_id
_entity_poly.type
_entity_poly.pdbx_seq_one_letter_code
_entity_poly.pdbx_strand_id
1 'polypeptide(L)'
;MVLVQVVNLVGAYREVMKQTRDRKKRAEFSAALSATGAAGFTAAQGLADTALRARRSSLIASLQLEALQQVRVQIGKLHVGLGFFTYIFGFRTSITSLGNQDRKWQDAIRSGTPSEQSAAALATLGAAGMVAANGYGASNTFHASFKVLTALNSSARAAAWAAAGTRLSTVFFRFNLAGALFTVLEFVGTWLFNRYNLSAHDKWLKITPWSRDEEMRGDHSLDDYQNYLAFLIHAPYAQSGPDPSDTWLKTLLFGAKPSDIHLVLPRLTLNDLLPPLNGKPSQRLGIGAHRLVAPLHGRGVPQVRKEVISEEILSSLRIVKSSPDGLVLCLHYPIRPDSDYTPAKETLELAICIQTVNGKGGAESRTRVIHIDPRDSGHFAVVTPGSVKENPPVLLVETQYLEWADHAE
;
A
#
# COMPACT_ATOMS: atom_id res chain seq x y z
N MET A 1 14.29 1.47 36.30
CA MET A 1 13.28 1.04 35.31
C MET A 1 13.79 1.15 33.87
N VAL A 2 14.37 2.28 33.43
CA VAL A 2 14.90 2.47 32.04
C VAL A 2 16.03 1.49 31.67
N LEU A 3 16.98 1.22 32.56
CA LEU A 3 18.11 0.30 32.29
C LEU A 3 17.64 -1.12 31.96
N VAL A 4 16.60 -1.60 32.65
CA VAL A 4 16.00 -2.93 32.44
C VAL A 4 15.27 -3.00 31.11
N GLN A 5 14.59 -1.92 30.69
CA GLN A 5 13.95 -1.83 29.37
C GLN A 5 14.97 -1.84 28.23
N VAL A 6 16.12 -1.18 28.41
CA VAL A 6 17.21 -1.19 27.41
C VAL A 6 17.84 -2.58 27.31
N VAL A 7 18.08 -3.27 28.43
CA VAL A 7 18.64 -4.63 28.43
C VAL A 7 17.69 -5.64 27.79
N ASN A 8 16.39 -5.56 28.09
CA ASN A 8 15.37 -6.40 27.46
C ASN A 8 15.25 -6.13 25.95
N LEU A 9 15.38 -4.86 25.52
CA LEU A 9 15.37 -4.49 24.11
C LEU A 9 16.59 -5.03 23.35
N VAL A 10 17.78 -4.99 23.98
CA VAL A 10 19.00 -5.58 23.42
C VAL A 10 18.88 -7.11 23.35
N GLY A 11 18.27 -7.74 24.35
CA GLY A 11 17.92 -9.17 24.34
C GLY A 11 16.99 -9.52 23.18
N ALA A 12 15.89 -8.79 23.03
CA ALA A 12 14.94 -8.97 21.94
C ALA A 12 15.57 -8.73 20.56
N TYR A 13 16.42 -7.70 20.41
CA TYR A 13 17.16 -7.45 19.17
C TYR A 13 18.08 -8.61 18.80
N ARG A 14 18.87 -9.12 19.77
CA ARG A 14 19.76 -10.26 19.54
C ARG A 14 18.98 -11.52 19.18
N GLU A 15 17.85 -11.77 19.82
CA GLU A 15 17.02 -12.94 19.55
C GLU A 15 16.37 -12.87 18.17
N VAL A 16 15.79 -11.71 17.81
CA VAL A 16 15.18 -11.49 16.48
C VAL A 16 16.22 -11.61 15.37
N MET A 17 17.45 -11.12 15.57
CA MET A 17 18.53 -11.23 14.58
C MET A 17 19.14 -12.63 14.51
N LYS A 18 19.06 -13.43 15.58
CA LYS A 18 19.50 -14.83 15.59
C LYS A 18 18.46 -15.80 15.02
N GLN A 19 17.18 -15.65 15.35
CA GLN A 19 16.12 -16.58 14.94
C GLN A 19 15.56 -16.30 13.55
N THR A 20 15.56 -15.05 13.09
CA THR A 20 14.75 -14.66 11.93
C THR A 20 15.62 -14.36 10.69
N ARG A 21 15.75 -15.35 9.79
CA ARG A 21 16.41 -15.15 8.48
C ARG A 21 15.55 -14.32 7.51
N ASP A 22 14.24 -14.25 7.77
CA ASP A 22 13.26 -13.48 6.99
C ASP A 22 13.59 -11.97 7.01
N ARG A 23 13.75 -11.38 5.82
CA ARG A 23 14.09 -9.97 5.61
C ARG A 23 12.93 -9.04 5.99
N LYS A 24 11.68 -9.50 5.84
CA LYS A 24 10.48 -8.70 6.10
C LYS A 24 10.29 -8.46 7.60
N LYS A 25 10.34 -9.53 8.40
CA LYS A 25 10.24 -9.44 9.87
C LYS A 25 11.35 -8.58 10.50
N ARG A 26 12.57 -8.66 9.95
CA ARG A 26 13.69 -7.79 10.38
C ARG A 26 13.43 -6.32 10.04
N ALA A 27 12.87 -6.04 8.87
CA ALA A 27 12.52 -4.67 8.48
C ALA A 27 11.43 -4.08 9.38
N GLU A 28 10.36 -4.85 9.67
CA GLU A 28 9.27 -4.46 10.58
C GLU A 28 9.77 -4.18 12.00
N PHE A 29 10.61 -5.06 12.56
CA PHE A 29 11.24 -4.83 13.86
C PHE A 29 12.09 -3.54 13.86
N SER A 30 12.86 -3.31 12.80
CA SER A 30 13.69 -2.10 12.69
C SER A 30 12.88 -0.82 12.59
N ALA A 31 11.73 -0.87 11.92
CA ALA A 31 10.80 0.25 11.79
C ALA A 31 10.15 0.57 13.14
N ALA A 32 9.69 -0.46 13.87
CA ALA A 32 9.14 -0.30 15.22
C ALA A 32 10.17 0.29 16.19
N LEU A 33 11.40 -0.23 16.20
CA LEU A 33 12.50 0.30 17.00
C LEU A 33 12.80 1.76 16.65
N SER A 34 12.84 2.10 15.37
CA SER A 34 13.09 3.47 14.90
C SER A 34 11.95 4.40 15.31
N ALA A 35 10.69 3.97 15.20
CA ALA A 35 9.52 4.74 15.62
C ALA A 35 9.54 5.03 17.13
N THR A 36 9.76 4.01 17.96
CA THR A 36 9.87 4.16 19.42
C THR A 36 11.06 5.05 19.80
N GLY A 37 12.21 4.87 19.15
CA GLY A 37 13.38 5.71 19.34
C GLY A 37 13.09 7.17 19.03
N ALA A 38 12.54 7.45 17.85
CA ALA A 38 12.17 8.81 17.42
C ALA A 38 11.21 9.47 18.39
N ALA A 39 10.16 8.76 18.83
CA ALA A 39 9.19 9.28 19.80
C ALA A 39 9.84 9.59 21.16
N GLY A 40 10.69 8.67 21.67
CA GLY A 40 11.40 8.86 22.93
C GLY A 40 12.35 10.06 22.91
N PHE A 41 13.15 10.21 21.84
CA PHE A 41 14.04 11.36 21.68
C PHE A 41 13.28 12.67 21.46
N THR A 42 12.16 12.64 20.72
CA THR A 42 11.29 13.82 20.54
C THR A 42 10.72 14.28 21.88
N ALA A 43 10.23 13.36 22.71
CA ALA A 43 9.70 13.67 24.04
C ALA A 43 10.79 14.25 24.95
N ALA A 44 11.97 13.63 24.99
CA ALA A 44 13.11 14.13 25.77
C ALA A 44 13.56 15.53 25.31
N GLN A 45 13.63 15.74 23.99
CA GLN A 45 13.98 17.03 23.39
C GLN A 45 12.93 18.10 23.71
N GLY A 46 11.64 17.76 23.68
CA GLY A 46 10.55 18.68 24.03
C GLY A 46 10.55 19.10 25.51
N LEU A 47 10.74 18.14 26.42
CA LEU A 47 10.83 18.41 27.87
C LEU A 47 12.05 19.30 28.19
N ALA A 48 13.21 18.97 27.63
CA ALA A 48 14.44 19.71 27.89
C ALA A 48 14.43 21.11 27.24
N ASP A 49 13.88 21.28 26.03
CA ASP A 49 13.72 22.60 25.40
C ASP A 49 12.77 23.50 26.20
N THR A 50 11.67 22.94 26.71
CA THR A 50 10.73 23.67 27.57
C THR A 50 11.41 24.14 28.87
N ALA A 51 12.15 23.27 29.55
CA ALA A 51 12.87 23.62 30.77
C ALA A 51 13.95 24.69 30.53
N LEU A 52 14.74 24.56 29.44
CA LEU A 52 15.78 25.53 29.10
C LEU A 52 15.21 26.88 28.66
N ARG A 53 14.06 26.90 27.97
CA ARG A 53 13.34 28.14 27.63
C ARG A 53 12.82 28.84 28.87
N ALA A 54 12.24 28.12 29.83
CA ALA A 54 11.79 28.70 31.10
C ALA A 54 12.95 29.34 31.87
N ARG A 55 14.10 28.65 31.95
CA ARG A 55 15.33 29.20 32.54
C ARG A 55 15.85 30.43 31.78
N ARG A 56 15.78 30.42 30.45
CA ARG A 56 16.18 31.58 29.64
C ARG A 56 15.29 32.80 29.95
N SER A 57 13.99 32.62 30.08
CA SER A 57 13.06 33.71 30.41
C SER A 57 13.35 34.32 31.77
N SER A 58 13.66 33.51 32.79
CA SER A 58 14.04 34.04 34.11
C SER A 58 15.37 34.79 34.09
N LEU A 59 16.35 34.33 33.31
CA LEU A 59 17.65 35.00 33.15
C LEU A 59 17.58 36.32 32.39
N ILE A 60 16.64 36.44 31.43
CA ILE A 60 16.35 37.70 30.75
C ILE A 60 15.77 38.71 31.74
N ALA A 61 14.83 38.28 32.58
CA ALA A 61 14.23 39.13 33.61
C ALA A 61 15.25 39.60 34.65
N SER A 62 16.32 38.83 34.90
CA SER A 62 17.40 39.17 35.84
C SER A 62 18.62 39.85 35.22
N LEU A 63 18.59 40.20 33.92
CA LEU A 63 19.69 40.86 33.18
C LEU A 63 21.04 40.12 33.21
N GLN A 64 21.04 38.80 33.43
CA GLN A 64 22.28 38.00 33.51
C GLN A 64 22.77 37.56 32.11
N LEU A 65 23.48 38.46 31.41
CA LEU A 65 23.94 38.24 30.04
C LEU A 65 24.87 37.01 29.85
N GLU A 66 25.80 36.76 30.79
CA GLU A 66 26.75 35.64 30.68
C GLU A 66 26.05 34.27 30.84
N ALA A 67 25.15 34.16 31.82
CA ALA A 67 24.35 32.94 32.03
C ALA A 67 23.43 32.66 30.82
N LEU A 68 22.96 33.71 30.14
CA LEU A 68 22.14 33.61 28.95
C LEU A 68 22.90 32.99 27.76
N GLN A 69 24.18 33.34 27.58
CA GLN A 69 25.03 32.70 26.56
C GLN A 69 25.24 31.20 26.84
N GLN A 70 25.49 30.82 28.10
CA GLN A 70 25.66 29.42 28.48
C GLN A 70 24.41 28.58 28.21
N VAL A 71 23.22 29.12 28.52
CA VAL A 71 21.94 28.44 28.22
C VAL A 71 21.74 28.25 26.71
N ARG A 72 22.11 29.23 25.86
CA ARG A 72 22.04 29.07 24.40
C ARG A 72 22.95 27.96 23.88
N VAL A 73 24.16 27.83 24.45
CA VAL A 73 25.08 26.72 24.13
C VAL A 73 24.51 25.38 24.55
N GLN A 74 23.88 25.29 25.74
CA GLN A 74 23.23 24.06 26.21
C GLN A 74 22.03 23.66 25.33
N ILE A 75 21.19 24.63 24.92
CA ILE A 75 20.11 24.41 23.95
C ILE A 75 20.69 23.90 22.63
N GLY A 76 21.80 24.46 22.14
CA GLY A 76 22.48 23.99 20.95
C GLY A 76 22.95 22.54 21.03
N LYS A 77 23.61 22.18 22.14
CA LYS A 77 24.07 20.81 22.40
C LYS A 77 22.91 19.83 22.49
N LEU A 78 21.81 20.23 23.13
CA LEU A 78 20.58 19.44 23.24
C LEU A 78 19.98 19.15 21.86
N HIS A 79 19.74 20.18 21.05
CA HIS A 79 19.09 20.04 19.74
C HIS A 79 19.95 19.29 18.73
N VAL A 80 21.27 19.44 18.77
CA VAL A 80 22.16 18.61 17.93
C VAL A 80 22.19 17.18 18.45
N GLY A 81 22.41 16.98 19.75
CA GLY A 81 22.54 15.64 20.31
C GLY A 81 21.27 14.81 20.18
N LEU A 82 20.17 15.26 20.81
CA LEU A 82 18.90 14.55 20.78
C LEU A 82 18.20 14.69 19.41
N GLY A 83 18.24 15.87 18.82
CA GLY A 83 17.59 16.11 17.52
C GLY A 83 18.22 15.33 16.37
N PHE A 84 19.51 15.00 16.44
CA PHE A 84 20.13 14.11 15.46
C PHE A 84 19.46 12.74 15.45
N PHE A 85 19.29 12.11 16.61
CA PHE A 85 18.63 10.81 16.71
C PHE A 85 17.13 10.92 16.39
N THR A 86 16.45 11.96 16.87
CA THR A 86 15.04 12.22 16.56
C THR A 86 14.77 12.21 15.06
N TYR A 87 15.49 13.04 14.30
CA TYR A 87 15.20 13.22 12.87
C TYR A 87 15.72 12.07 12.00
N ILE A 88 16.85 11.44 12.35
CA ILE A 88 17.36 10.29 11.58
C ILE A 88 16.43 9.08 11.75
N PHE A 89 16.02 8.75 12.98
CA PHE A 89 15.09 7.65 13.20
C PHE A 89 13.70 8.00 12.67
N GLY A 90 13.24 9.24 12.87
CA GLY A 90 11.97 9.73 12.32
C GLY A 90 11.93 9.61 10.80
N PHE A 91 12.98 10.06 10.10
CA PHE A 91 13.08 10.00 8.64
C PHE A 91 13.05 8.57 8.13
N ARG A 92 13.79 7.65 8.76
CA ARG A 92 13.79 6.23 8.40
C ARG A 92 12.40 5.62 8.55
N THR A 93 11.73 5.86 9.68
CA THR A 93 10.36 5.38 9.92
C THR A 93 9.38 5.96 8.90
N SER A 94 9.47 7.25 8.59
CA SER A 94 8.60 7.90 7.60
C SER A 94 8.77 7.33 6.19
N ILE A 95 10.01 7.02 5.77
CA ILE A 95 10.25 6.36 4.47
C ILE A 95 9.58 4.98 4.44
N THR A 96 9.73 4.19 5.50
CA THR A 96 9.09 2.87 5.55
C THR A 96 7.57 2.98 5.54
N SER A 97 7.00 3.97 6.23
CA SER A 97 5.55 4.17 6.20
C SER A 97 5.07 4.62 4.82
N LEU A 98 5.77 5.56 4.18
CA LEU A 98 5.44 6.02 2.84
C LEU A 98 5.40 4.87 1.84
N GLY A 99 6.39 3.97 1.86
CA GLY A 99 6.38 2.79 1.00
C GLY A 99 5.18 1.85 1.26
N ASN A 100 4.73 1.74 2.51
CA ASN A 100 3.53 0.95 2.84
C ASN A 100 2.24 1.64 2.38
N GLN A 101 2.13 2.96 2.56
CA GLN A 101 0.95 3.73 2.15
C GLN A 101 0.85 3.85 0.63
N ASP A 102 1.98 3.99 -0.06
CA ASP A 102 2.06 4.00 -1.52
C ASP A 102 1.51 2.70 -2.12
N ARG A 103 1.87 1.54 -1.55
CA ARG A 103 1.29 0.24 -1.97
C ARG A 103 -0.22 0.19 -1.76
N LYS A 104 -0.70 0.64 -0.59
CA LYS A 104 -2.15 0.71 -0.33
C LYS A 104 -2.87 1.64 -1.29
N TRP A 105 -2.23 2.74 -1.68
CA TRP A 105 -2.77 3.69 -2.65
C TRP A 105 -2.81 3.10 -4.06
N GLN A 106 -1.76 2.39 -4.48
CA GLN A 106 -1.77 1.62 -5.74
C GLN A 106 -2.89 0.59 -5.75
N ASP A 107 -3.04 -0.19 -4.68
CA ASP A 107 -4.11 -1.19 -4.55
C ASP A 107 -5.50 -0.52 -4.59
N ALA A 108 -5.66 0.63 -3.92
CA ALA A 108 -6.91 1.41 -3.93
C ALA A 108 -7.25 1.94 -5.34
N ILE A 109 -6.25 2.41 -6.09
CA ILE A 109 -6.43 2.88 -7.46
C ILE A 109 -6.84 1.73 -8.39
N ARG A 110 -6.26 0.53 -8.17
CA ARG A 110 -6.53 -0.65 -8.98
C ARG A 110 -7.95 -1.18 -8.75
N SER A 111 -8.35 -1.42 -7.51
CA SER A 111 -9.60 -2.16 -7.22
C SER A 111 -10.56 -1.48 -6.23
N GLY A 112 -10.15 -0.36 -5.62
CA GLY A 112 -10.87 0.28 -4.53
C GLY A 112 -11.95 1.28 -4.98
N THR A 113 -12.85 1.59 -4.06
CA THR A 113 -13.88 2.64 -4.24
C THR A 113 -13.28 4.05 -4.22
N PRO A 114 -13.98 5.10 -4.70
CA PRO A 114 -13.51 6.49 -4.59
C PRO A 114 -13.18 6.91 -3.15
N SER A 115 -13.92 6.39 -2.16
CA SER A 115 -13.65 6.62 -0.73
C SER A 115 -12.35 5.94 -0.27
N GLU A 116 -12.06 4.73 -0.73
CA GLU A 116 -10.78 4.05 -0.45
C GLU A 116 -9.60 4.77 -1.12
N GLN A 117 -9.78 5.19 -2.37
CA GLN A 117 -8.75 5.92 -3.13
C GLN A 117 -8.39 7.24 -2.46
N SER A 118 -9.39 8.03 -2.08
CA SER A 118 -9.19 9.30 -1.37
C SER A 118 -8.57 9.10 0.02
N ALA A 119 -8.99 8.07 0.77
CA ALA A 119 -8.42 7.74 2.06
C ALA A 119 -6.95 7.30 1.97
N ALA A 120 -6.61 6.45 1.00
CA ALA A 120 -5.23 6.02 0.75
C ALA A 120 -4.35 7.17 0.26
N ALA A 121 -4.88 8.07 -0.59
CA ALA A 121 -4.19 9.28 -1.00
C ALA A 121 -3.92 10.21 0.19
N LEU A 122 -4.89 10.36 1.10
CA LEU A 122 -4.73 11.14 2.34
C LEU A 122 -3.63 10.55 3.23
N ALA A 123 -3.63 9.23 3.39
CA ALA A 123 -2.61 8.53 4.17
C ALA A 123 -1.20 8.71 3.57
N THR A 124 -1.10 8.59 2.24
CA THR A 124 0.14 8.77 1.48
C THR A 124 0.65 10.20 1.58
N LEU A 125 -0.25 11.20 1.48
CA LEU A 125 0.12 12.61 1.66
C LEU A 125 0.63 12.89 3.07
N GLY A 126 0.02 12.28 4.09
CA GLY A 126 0.51 12.32 5.47
C GLY A 126 1.92 11.74 5.59
N ALA A 127 2.13 10.51 5.09
CA ALA A 127 3.43 9.85 5.14
C ALA A 127 4.51 10.62 4.35
N ALA A 128 4.18 11.18 3.17
CA ALA A 128 5.09 11.98 2.36
C ALA A 128 5.46 13.30 3.06
N GLY A 129 4.48 13.96 3.69
CA GLY A 129 4.70 15.14 4.51
C GLY A 129 5.63 14.85 5.70
N MET A 130 5.49 13.68 6.34
CA MET A 130 6.39 13.24 7.40
C MET A 130 7.82 13.02 6.92
N VAL A 131 8.03 12.42 5.73
CA VAL A 131 9.36 12.27 5.12
C VAL A 131 10.00 13.64 4.89
N ALA A 132 9.25 14.59 4.33
CA ALA A 132 9.75 15.94 4.08
C ALA A 132 10.11 16.67 5.38
N ALA A 133 9.23 16.62 6.40
CA ALA A 133 9.44 17.28 7.69
C ALA A 133 10.67 16.72 8.43
N ASN A 134 10.78 15.38 8.53
CA ASN A 134 11.91 14.73 9.17
C ASN A 134 13.21 14.89 8.36
N GLY A 135 13.15 14.86 7.03
CA GLY A 135 14.30 15.09 6.16
C GLY A 135 14.85 16.51 6.28
N TYR A 136 13.97 17.52 6.34
CA TYR A 136 14.38 18.90 6.60
C TYR A 136 15.01 19.06 7.98
N GLY A 137 14.42 18.46 9.02
CA GLY A 137 15.00 18.45 10.37
C GLY A 137 16.38 17.80 10.40
N ALA A 138 16.54 16.64 9.78
CA ALA A 138 17.80 15.90 9.69
C ALA A 138 18.89 16.72 8.97
N SER A 139 18.56 17.32 7.83
CA SER A 139 19.49 18.16 7.05
C SER A 139 19.96 19.39 7.84
N ASN A 140 19.05 20.08 8.52
CA ASN A 140 19.40 21.24 9.35
C ASN A 140 20.29 20.83 10.54
N THR A 141 20.00 19.70 11.18
CA THR A 141 20.81 19.17 12.28
C THR A 141 22.18 18.73 11.81
N PHE A 142 22.28 18.07 10.65
CA PHE A 142 23.56 17.68 10.06
C PHE A 142 24.43 18.90 9.76
N HIS A 143 23.85 19.93 9.12
CA HIS A 143 24.55 21.17 8.82
C HIS A 143 25.04 21.91 10.08
N ALA A 144 24.21 21.95 11.12
CA ALA A 144 24.59 22.54 12.41
C ALA A 144 25.71 21.73 13.09
N SER A 145 25.63 20.40 13.06
CA SER A 145 26.65 19.51 13.60
C SER A 145 27.98 19.71 12.89
N PHE A 146 27.96 19.76 11.55
CA PHE A 146 29.15 20.01 10.74
C PHE A 146 29.82 21.33 11.12
N LYS A 147 29.06 22.44 11.16
CA LYS A 147 29.58 23.77 11.56
C LYS A 147 30.23 23.78 12.94
N VAL A 148 29.69 23.02 13.89
CA VAL A 148 30.24 22.92 15.24
C VAL A 148 31.53 22.10 15.26
N LEU A 149 31.57 21.00 14.51
CA LEU A 149 32.74 20.12 14.42
C LEU A 149 33.90 20.78 13.69
N THR A 150 33.64 21.57 12.65
CA THR A 150 34.68 22.28 11.88
C THR A 150 35.12 23.62 12.49
N ALA A 151 34.59 24.02 13.64
CA ALA A 151 34.99 25.26 14.29
C ALA A 151 36.42 25.13 14.88
N LEU A 152 37.31 26.05 14.47
CA LEU A 152 38.74 26.03 14.76
C LEU A 152 39.06 26.28 16.26
N ASN A 153 38.32 27.19 16.92
CA ASN A 153 38.61 27.65 18.28
C ASN A 153 37.45 27.37 19.25
N SER A 154 37.74 27.34 20.56
CA SER A 154 36.73 27.10 21.61
C SER A 154 35.63 28.17 21.65
N SER A 155 35.97 29.44 21.45
CA SER A 155 35.03 30.56 21.34
C SER A 155 34.16 30.46 20.10
N ALA A 156 34.74 30.13 18.94
CA ALA A 156 34.02 29.90 17.69
C ALA A 156 33.07 28.70 17.80
N ARG A 157 33.47 27.64 18.51
CA ARG A 157 32.63 26.47 18.78
C ARG A 157 31.47 26.81 19.72
N ALA A 158 31.69 27.62 20.75
CA ALA A 158 30.62 28.11 21.63
C ALA A 158 29.61 28.98 20.86
N ALA A 159 30.08 29.87 19.98
CA ALA A 159 29.22 30.66 19.10
C ALA A 159 28.43 29.78 18.13
N ALA A 160 29.07 28.76 17.53
CA ALA A 160 28.42 27.80 16.65
C ALA A 160 27.33 26.99 17.38
N TRP A 161 27.59 26.56 18.62
CA TRP A 161 26.59 25.91 19.47
C TRP A 161 25.41 26.83 19.76
N ALA A 162 25.66 28.08 20.14
CA ALA A 162 24.60 29.04 20.43
C ALA A 162 23.74 29.35 19.18
N ALA A 163 24.35 29.48 18.01
CA ALA A 163 23.66 29.69 16.74
C ALA A 163 22.88 28.44 16.28
N ALA A 164 23.42 27.24 16.51
CA ALA A 164 22.71 25.98 16.27
C ALA A 164 21.47 25.89 17.17
N GLY A 165 21.57 26.27 18.44
CA GLY A 165 20.46 26.23 19.40
C GLY A 165 19.29 27.13 18.99
N THR A 166 19.56 28.35 18.52
CA THR A 166 18.48 29.25 18.06
C THR A 166 17.82 28.72 16.79
N ARG A 167 18.61 28.32 15.78
CA ARG A 167 18.09 27.79 14.51
C ARG A 167 17.30 26.50 14.71
N LEU A 168 17.88 25.51 15.41
CA LEU A 168 17.26 24.20 15.57
C LEU A 168 16.04 24.23 16.48
N SER A 169 15.99 25.11 17.49
CA SER A 169 14.78 25.28 18.31
C SER A 169 13.60 25.84 17.49
N THR A 170 13.87 26.72 16.51
CA THR A 170 12.84 27.18 15.55
C THR A 170 12.42 26.06 14.59
N VAL A 171 13.37 25.28 14.06
CA VAL A 171 13.09 24.12 13.21
C VAL A 171 12.23 23.10 13.97
N PHE A 172 12.63 22.76 15.20
CA PHE A 172 11.88 21.84 16.06
C PHE A 172 10.45 22.30 16.25
N PHE A 173 10.21 23.57 16.61
CA PHE A 173 8.85 24.06 16.82
C PHE A 173 7.98 23.98 15.54
N ARG A 174 8.49 24.46 14.41
CA ARG A 174 7.70 24.51 13.16
C ARG A 174 7.43 23.12 12.57
N PHE A 175 8.46 22.27 12.56
CA PHE A 175 8.38 20.97 11.91
C PHE A 175 7.85 19.87 12.83
N ASN A 176 7.86 20.05 14.15
CA ASN A 176 7.11 19.18 15.06
C ASN A 176 5.59 19.43 14.91
N LEU A 177 5.15 20.69 14.79
CA LEU A 177 3.74 20.99 14.50
C LEU A 177 3.30 20.45 13.13
N ALA A 178 4.12 20.66 12.09
CA ALA A 178 3.84 20.09 10.77
C ALA A 178 3.86 18.55 10.81
N GLY A 179 4.81 17.94 11.53
CA GLY A 179 4.88 16.49 11.72
C GLY A 179 3.66 15.94 12.45
N ALA A 180 3.16 16.64 13.48
CA ALA A 180 1.94 16.26 14.17
C ALA A 180 0.72 16.29 13.23
N LEU A 181 0.59 17.34 12.40
CA LEU A 181 -0.47 17.43 11.39
C LEU A 181 -0.39 16.25 10.41
N PHE A 182 0.80 15.97 9.86
CA PHE A 182 0.98 14.88 8.90
C PHE A 182 0.77 13.50 9.52
N THR A 183 1.11 13.33 10.80
CA THR A 183 0.82 12.10 11.56
C THR A 183 -0.69 11.90 11.71
N VAL A 184 -1.43 12.97 12.05
CA VAL A 184 -2.89 12.92 12.12
C VAL A 184 -3.48 12.58 10.75
N LEU A 185 -2.94 13.17 9.68
CA LEU A 185 -3.39 12.91 8.32
C LEU A 185 -3.16 11.46 7.90
N GLU A 186 -1.97 10.92 8.19
CA GLU A 186 -1.62 9.52 7.95
C GLU A 186 -2.54 8.57 8.74
N PHE A 187 -2.79 8.90 10.02
CA PHE A 187 -3.66 8.12 10.89
C PHE A 187 -5.12 8.11 10.41
N VAL A 188 -5.69 9.30 10.16
CA VAL A 188 -7.08 9.44 9.68
C VAL A 188 -7.23 8.78 8.31
N GLY A 189 -6.28 9.00 7.40
CA GLY A 189 -6.28 8.33 6.09
C GLY A 189 -6.22 6.82 6.21
N THR A 190 -5.35 6.28 7.07
CA THR A 190 -5.24 4.83 7.30
C THR A 190 -6.51 4.27 7.94
N TRP A 191 -7.09 4.99 8.90
CA TRP A 191 -8.33 4.59 9.56
C TRP A 191 -9.51 4.57 8.58
N LEU A 192 -9.68 5.63 7.77
CA LEU A 192 -10.67 5.68 6.70
C LEU A 192 -10.44 4.58 5.68
N PHE A 193 -9.20 4.35 5.27
CA PHE A 193 -8.86 3.31 4.31
C PHE A 193 -9.26 1.94 4.85
N ASN A 194 -8.89 1.59 6.09
CA ASN A 194 -9.29 0.32 6.71
C ASN A 194 -10.81 0.22 6.94
N ARG A 195 -11.51 1.35 7.15
CA ARG A 195 -12.97 1.38 7.32
C ARG A 195 -13.72 0.98 6.04
N TYR A 196 -13.16 1.31 4.87
CA TYR A 196 -13.75 1.02 3.57
C TYR A 196 -13.15 -0.24 2.92
N ASN A 197 -11.86 -0.50 3.12
CA ASN A 197 -11.15 -1.67 2.61
C ASN A 197 -11.02 -2.75 3.69
N LEU A 198 -12.06 -3.60 3.78
CA LEU A 198 -12.10 -4.74 4.70
C LEU A 198 -11.59 -6.02 4.03
N SER A 199 -10.85 -6.84 4.79
CA SER A 199 -10.44 -8.16 4.34
C SER A 199 -11.64 -9.10 4.17
N ALA A 200 -11.46 -10.21 3.45
CA ALA A 200 -12.48 -11.27 3.36
C ALA A 200 -12.92 -11.77 4.74
N HIS A 201 -11.97 -11.94 5.66
CA HIS A 201 -12.26 -12.35 7.03
C HIS A 201 -13.08 -11.30 7.80
N ASP A 202 -12.71 -10.02 7.70
CA ASP A 202 -13.41 -8.93 8.40
C ASP A 202 -14.82 -8.74 7.84
N LYS A 203 -14.98 -8.85 6.50
CA LYS A 203 -16.29 -8.83 5.83
C LYS A 203 -17.18 -9.97 6.33
N TRP A 204 -16.62 -11.17 6.50
CA TRP A 204 -17.33 -12.31 7.07
C TRP A 204 -17.71 -12.05 8.55
N LEU A 205 -16.77 -11.64 9.40
CA LEU A 205 -17.04 -11.35 10.81
C LEU A 205 -18.14 -10.30 11.00
N LYS A 206 -18.21 -9.28 10.12
CA LYS A 206 -19.22 -8.23 10.20
C LYS A 206 -20.66 -8.70 10.08
N ILE A 207 -20.90 -9.78 9.34
CA ILE A 207 -22.26 -10.32 9.17
C ILE A 207 -22.65 -11.32 10.27
N THR A 208 -21.68 -11.80 11.05
CA THR A 208 -21.93 -12.78 12.11
C THR A 208 -22.60 -12.16 13.34
N PRO A 209 -23.24 -12.96 14.21
CA PRO A 209 -23.88 -12.46 15.43
C PRO A 209 -22.91 -11.81 16.42
N TRP A 210 -21.61 -12.11 16.31
CA TRP A 210 -20.55 -11.52 17.14
C TRP A 210 -20.11 -10.13 16.69
N SER A 211 -20.64 -9.64 15.57
CA SER A 211 -20.37 -8.29 15.08
C SER A 211 -20.92 -7.21 16.03
N ARG A 212 -20.18 -6.11 16.15
CA ARG A 212 -20.64 -4.88 16.82
C ARG A 212 -21.40 -3.94 15.88
N ASP A 213 -21.48 -4.28 14.60
CA ASP A 213 -22.10 -3.48 13.55
C ASP A 213 -23.58 -3.89 13.44
N GLU A 214 -24.48 -3.19 14.13
CA GLU A 214 -25.90 -3.57 14.24
C GLU A 214 -26.62 -3.60 12.88
N GLU A 215 -26.16 -2.79 11.92
CA GLU A 215 -26.74 -2.72 10.57
C GLU A 215 -26.36 -3.92 9.71
N MET A 216 -25.14 -4.43 9.87
CA MET A 216 -24.60 -5.54 9.07
C MET A 216 -24.77 -6.90 9.75
N ARG A 217 -25.01 -6.92 11.07
CA ARG A 217 -25.17 -8.13 11.88
C ARG A 217 -26.45 -8.86 11.46
N GLY A 218 -26.27 -10.09 10.96
CA GLY A 218 -27.37 -11.00 10.63
C GLY A 218 -27.49 -12.14 11.64
N ASP A 219 -28.66 -12.78 11.63
CA ASP A 219 -28.89 -14.08 12.27
C ASP A 219 -29.22 -15.11 11.18
N HIS A 220 -28.17 -15.59 10.51
CA HIS A 220 -28.23 -16.58 9.45
C HIS A 220 -27.81 -17.97 9.94
N SER A 221 -28.09 -19.00 9.14
CA SER A 221 -27.67 -20.37 9.46
C SER A 221 -26.14 -20.53 9.36
N LEU A 222 -25.59 -21.56 10.01
CA LEU A 222 -24.16 -21.89 9.90
C LEU A 222 -23.74 -22.13 8.43
N ASP A 223 -24.60 -22.80 7.66
CA ASP A 223 -24.35 -23.08 6.25
C ASP A 223 -24.27 -21.79 5.42
N ASP A 224 -25.13 -20.81 5.70
CA ASP A 224 -25.09 -19.49 5.04
C ASP A 224 -23.77 -18.77 5.33
N TYR A 225 -23.29 -18.80 6.58
CA TYR A 225 -22.01 -18.19 6.94
C TYR A 225 -20.83 -18.89 6.27
N GLN A 226 -20.83 -20.22 6.19
CA GLN A 226 -19.78 -20.99 5.51
C GLN A 226 -19.78 -20.71 4.00
N ASN A 227 -20.97 -20.66 3.38
CA ASN A 227 -21.14 -20.33 1.98
C ASN A 227 -20.67 -18.90 1.67
N TYR A 228 -20.96 -17.94 2.55
CA TYR A 228 -20.49 -16.57 2.39
C TYR A 228 -18.97 -16.42 2.58
N LEU A 229 -18.38 -17.12 3.56
CA LEU A 229 -16.93 -17.13 3.74
C LEU A 229 -16.24 -17.70 2.50
N ALA A 230 -16.73 -18.86 2.02
CA ALA A 230 -16.24 -19.49 0.80
C ALA A 230 -16.33 -18.52 -0.40
N PHE A 231 -17.44 -17.78 -0.52
CA PHE A 231 -17.62 -16.75 -1.56
C PHE A 231 -16.61 -15.60 -1.48
N LEU A 232 -16.13 -15.24 -0.28
CA LEU A 232 -15.16 -14.18 -0.09
C LEU A 232 -13.71 -14.64 -0.30
N ILE A 233 -13.34 -15.82 0.20
CA ILE A 233 -11.96 -16.33 0.13
C ILE A 233 -11.62 -17.00 -1.20
N HIS A 234 -12.63 -17.45 -1.95
CA HIS A 234 -12.48 -18.07 -3.27
C HIS A 234 -12.86 -17.12 -4.41
N ALA A 235 -12.75 -15.81 -4.18
CA ALA A 235 -12.96 -14.83 -5.24
C ALA A 235 -11.87 -14.98 -6.33
N PRO A 236 -12.24 -14.91 -7.61
CA PRO A 236 -11.27 -14.95 -8.71
C PRO A 236 -10.37 -13.72 -8.64
N TYR A 237 -9.10 -13.87 -9.00
CA TYR A 237 -8.15 -12.77 -9.03
C TYR A 237 -7.20 -12.92 -10.20
N ALA A 238 -6.61 -11.81 -10.65
CA ALA A 238 -5.59 -11.85 -11.69
C ALA A 238 -4.20 -11.59 -11.09
N GLN A 239 -3.19 -12.21 -11.67
CA GLN A 239 -1.79 -11.93 -11.42
C GLN A 239 -1.12 -11.58 -12.73
N SER A 240 -0.37 -10.49 -12.75
CA SER A 240 0.47 -10.10 -13.89
C SER A 240 1.91 -10.06 -13.41
N GLY A 241 2.84 -10.66 -14.15
CA GLY A 241 4.25 -10.69 -13.78
C GLY A 241 5.16 -10.55 -15.00
N PRO A 242 6.29 -9.84 -14.89
CA PRO A 242 7.19 -9.64 -16.03
C PRO A 242 7.66 -11.00 -16.57
N ASP A 243 7.73 -11.11 -17.90
CA ASP A 243 8.40 -12.22 -18.57
C ASP A 243 9.85 -12.28 -18.04
N PRO A 244 10.32 -13.43 -17.52
CA PRO A 244 11.68 -13.56 -16.97
C PRO A 244 12.79 -13.21 -17.96
N SER A 245 12.48 -13.09 -19.26
CA SER A 245 13.42 -12.66 -20.30
C SER A 245 13.60 -11.14 -20.45
N ASP A 246 12.75 -10.30 -19.83
CA ASP A 246 12.81 -8.85 -20.00
C ASP A 246 13.73 -8.15 -18.97
N THR A 247 14.67 -7.35 -19.50
CA THR A 247 15.70 -6.67 -18.69
C THR A 247 15.14 -5.39 -18.04
N TRP A 248 15.39 -5.18 -16.73
CA TRP A 248 14.95 -4.00 -15.95
C TRP A 248 15.11 -2.64 -16.66
N LEU A 249 16.21 -2.44 -17.40
CA LEU A 249 16.46 -1.20 -18.17
C LEU A 249 15.52 -1.03 -19.37
N LYS A 250 15.10 -2.11 -20.03
CA LYS A 250 14.10 -2.07 -21.10
C LYS A 250 12.72 -1.71 -20.55
N THR A 251 12.35 -2.27 -19.39
CA THR A 251 11.09 -1.96 -18.70
C THR A 251 11.00 -0.48 -18.31
N LEU A 252 12.12 0.14 -17.90
CA LEU A 252 12.19 1.54 -17.51
C LEU A 252 12.10 2.51 -18.71
N LEU A 253 12.72 2.17 -19.85
CA LEU A 253 12.85 3.08 -21.01
C LEU A 253 11.73 2.95 -22.04
N PHE A 254 11.13 1.77 -22.18
CA PHE A 254 10.15 1.47 -23.23
C PHE A 254 8.77 1.09 -22.69
N GLY A 255 8.57 1.13 -21.36
CA GLY A 255 7.41 0.56 -20.69
C GLY A 255 7.48 -0.98 -20.67
N ALA A 256 6.84 -1.61 -19.69
CA ALA A 256 6.70 -3.06 -19.69
C ALA A 256 5.89 -3.49 -20.92
N LYS A 257 6.37 -4.51 -21.65
CA LYS A 257 5.48 -5.25 -22.55
C LYS A 257 4.33 -5.82 -21.72
N PRO A 258 3.10 -5.83 -22.24
CA PRO A 258 2.00 -6.51 -21.55
C PRO A 258 2.40 -7.95 -21.27
N SER A 259 2.55 -8.26 -19.98
CA SER A 259 2.87 -9.60 -19.52
C SER A 259 1.64 -10.50 -19.64
N ASP A 260 1.87 -11.82 -19.74
CA ASP A 260 0.80 -12.79 -19.64
C ASP A 260 0.03 -12.57 -18.32
N ILE A 261 -1.27 -12.35 -18.45
CA ILE A 261 -2.16 -12.13 -17.31
C ILE A 261 -2.66 -13.51 -16.90
N HIS A 262 -2.33 -13.95 -15.69
CA HIS A 262 -2.81 -15.21 -15.12
C HIS A 262 -4.07 -14.96 -14.30
N LEU A 263 -5.21 -15.42 -14.79
CA LEU A 263 -6.47 -15.47 -14.08
C LEU A 263 -6.50 -16.72 -13.21
N VAL A 264 -6.56 -16.54 -11.90
CA VAL A 264 -6.70 -17.62 -10.93
C VAL A 264 -8.15 -17.75 -10.50
N LEU A 265 -8.67 -18.97 -10.61
CA LEU A 265 -10.04 -19.36 -10.27
C LEU A 265 -9.99 -20.40 -9.15
N PRO A 266 -9.98 -19.96 -7.87
CA PRO A 266 -9.92 -20.87 -6.74
C PRO A 266 -11.14 -21.79 -6.71
N ARG A 267 -10.96 -23.07 -6.36
CA ARG A 267 -12.02 -24.10 -6.25
C ARG A 267 -12.75 -24.47 -7.54
N LEU A 268 -12.41 -23.85 -8.67
CA LEU A 268 -12.90 -24.28 -9.97
C LEU A 268 -11.89 -25.27 -10.55
N THR A 269 -12.31 -26.49 -10.87
CA THR A 269 -11.46 -27.45 -11.56
C THR A 269 -11.87 -27.59 -13.01
N LEU A 270 -10.98 -28.10 -13.86
CA LEU A 270 -11.33 -28.35 -15.26
C LEU A 270 -12.47 -29.38 -15.36
N ASN A 271 -12.52 -30.36 -14.46
CA ASN A 271 -13.58 -31.38 -14.41
C ASN A 271 -14.96 -30.79 -14.10
N ASP A 272 -15.05 -29.67 -13.37
CA ASP A 272 -16.32 -29.01 -13.10
C ASP A 272 -16.91 -28.34 -14.36
N LEU A 273 -16.02 -27.97 -15.29
CA LEU A 273 -16.37 -27.27 -16.53
C LEU A 273 -16.59 -28.23 -17.69
N LEU A 274 -16.06 -29.45 -17.63
CA LEU A 274 -16.22 -30.46 -18.66
C LEU A 274 -17.53 -31.24 -18.46
N PRO A 275 -18.26 -31.57 -19.53
CA PRO A 275 -19.44 -32.41 -19.43
C PRO A 275 -19.03 -33.83 -19.02
N PRO A 276 -19.65 -34.44 -17.99
CA PRO A 276 -19.51 -35.87 -17.75
C PRO A 276 -20.09 -36.64 -18.94
N LEU A 277 -19.63 -37.88 -19.15
CA LEU A 277 -19.92 -38.75 -20.32
C LEU A 277 -21.41 -38.88 -20.74
N ASN A 278 -22.38 -38.39 -19.96
CA ASN A 278 -23.80 -38.32 -20.30
C ASN A 278 -24.55 -37.11 -19.67
N GLY A 279 -23.87 -36.01 -19.32
CA GLY A 279 -24.48 -34.92 -18.58
C GLY A 279 -24.03 -33.52 -18.98
N LYS A 280 -24.71 -32.51 -18.42
CA LYS A 280 -24.29 -31.11 -18.50
C LYS A 280 -23.14 -30.87 -17.49
N PRO A 281 -22.21 -29.95 -17.78
CA PRO A 281 -21.16 -29.60 -16.82
C PRO A 281 -21.79 -29.06 -15.53
N SER A 282 -21.15 -29.30 -14.38
CA SER A 282 -21.63 -28.83 -13.08
C SER A 282 -21.54 -27.31 -12.99
N GLN A 283 -20.54 -26.72 -13.66
CA GLN A 283 -20.33 -25.29 -13.74
C GLN A 283 -20.03 -24.85 -15.17
N ARG A 284 -20.32 -23.58 -15.49
CA ARG A 284 -19.90 -22.93 -16.74
C ARG A 284 -19.13 -21.67 -16.44
N LEU A 285 -18.08 -21.43 -17.21
CA LEU A 285 -17.28 -20.22 -17.14
C LEU A 285 -17.69 -19.28 -18.27
N GLY A 286 -17.84 -18.00 -17.98
CA GLY A 286 -17.99 -16.94 -18.95
C GLY A 286 -16.99 -15.83 -18.69
N ILE A 287 -16.48 -15.23 -19.76
CA ILE A 287 -15.50 -14.15 -19.72
C ILE A 287 -15.99 -13.00 -20.59
N GLY A 288 -15.94 -11.79 -20.05
CA GLY A 288 -16.18 -10.56 -20.80
C GLY A 288 -15.06 -9.56 -20.54
N ALA A 289 -14.79 -8.68 -21.48
CA ALA A 289 -13.72 -7.70 -21.32
C ALA A 289 -14.05 -6.34 -21.93
N HIS A 290 -13.74 -5.28 -21.17
CA HIS A 290 -13.67 -3.91 -21.68
C HIS A 290 -12.23 -3.41 -21.63
N ARG A 291 -11.82 -2.73 -22.70
CA ARG A 291 -10.67 -1.85 -22.69
C ARG A 291 -11.12 -0.44 -22.33
N LEU A 292 -10.52 0.13 -21.29
CA LEU A 292 -10.70 1.52 -20.91
C LEU A 292 -9.52 2.33 -21.43
N VAL A 293 -9.80 3.34 -22.26
CA VAL A 293 -8.77 4.22 -22.82
C VAL A 293 -9.02 5.65 -22.40
N ALA A 294 -8.03 6.25 -21.73
CA ALA A 294 -8.01 7.67 -21.40
C ALA A 294 -7.06 8.41 -22.38
N PRO A 295 -7.57 9.32 -23.23
CA PRO A 295 -6.74 10.04 -24.20
C PRO A 295 -5.86 11.11 -23.54
N LEU A 296 -4.64 11.32 -24.08
CA LEU A 296 -3.67 12.33 -23.62
C LEU A 296 -4.13 13.78 -23.85
N HIS A 297 -4.92 14.02 -24.89
CA HIS A 297 -5.39 15.36 -25.27
C HIS A 297 -6.92 15.41 -25.28
N GLY A 298 -7.49 15.97 -24.21
CA GLY A 298 -8.88 16.38 -24.15
C GLY A 298 -8.96 17.77 -23.53
N ARG A 299 -9.45 18.77 -24.27
CA ARG A 299 -9.77 20.08 -23.70
C ARG A 299 -11.09 19.91 -22.92
N GLY A 300 -11.01 19.50 -21.65
CA GLY A 300 -12.17 19.17 -20.80
C GLY A 300 -11.92 17.99 -19.86
N VAL A 301 -12.97 17.49 -19.20
CA VAL A 301 -12.89 16.29 -18.33
C VAL A 301 -12.51 15.08 -19.20
N PRO A 302 -11.45 14.31 -18.87
CA PRO A 302 -11.07 13.13 -19.65
C PRO A 302 -12.22 12.12 -19.69
N GLN A 303 -12.84 11.94 -20.86
CA GLN A 303 -13.80 10.86 -21.06
C GLN A 303 -13.04 9.56 -21.31
N VAL A 304 -13.18 8.63 -20.36
CA VAL A 304 -12.70 7.25 -20.53
C VAL A 304 -13.57 6.59 -21.61
N ARG A 305 -12.95 6.20 -22.72
CA ARG A 305 -13.63 5.41 -23.76
C ARG A 305 -13.62 3.95 -23.36
N LYS A 306 -14.78 3.29 -23.47
CA LYS A 306 -14.92 1.84 -23.26
C LYS A 306 -15.01 1.16 -24.61
N GLU A 307 -14.21 0.13 -24.82
CA GLU A 307 -14.24 -0.70 -26.02
C GLU A 307 -14.43 -2.15 -25.60
N VAL A 308 -15.35 -2.85 -26.25
CA VAL A 308 -15.58 -4.27 -25.99
C VAL A 308 -14.48 -5.07 -26.68
N ILE A 309 -13.77 -5.91 -25.91
CA ILE A 309 -12.69 -6.78 -26.40
C ILE A 309 -12.85 -8.23 -25.90
N SER A 310 -14.10 -8.65 -25.66
CA SER A 310 -14.40 -9.97 -25.08
C SER A 310 -13.93 -11.12 -25.98
N GLU A 311 -14.06 -10.99 -27.30
CA GLU A 311 -13.69 -12.04 -28.27
C GLU A 311 -12.16 -12.20 -28.38
N GLU A 312 -11.43 -11.09 -28.39
CA GLU A 312 -9.96 -11.08 -28.45
C GLU A 312 -9.36 -11.69 -27.18
N ILE A 313 -9.96 -11.40 -26.03
CA ILE A 313 -9.54 -12.01 -24.77
C ILE A 313 -9.88 -13.50 -24.77
N LEU A 314 -11.11 -13.87 -25.16
CA LEU A 314 -11.57 -15.26 -25.21
C LEU A 314 -10.70 -16.13 -26.13
N SER A 315 -10.32 -15.62 -27.30
CA SER A 315 -9.45 -16.33 -28.25
C SER A 315 -7.99 -16.47 -27.76
N SER A 316 -7.56 -15.65 -26.80
CA SER A 316 -6.22 -15.72 -26.20
C SER A 316 -6.14 -16.64 -24.97
N LEU A 317 -7.27 -17.15 -24.48
CA LEU A 317 -7.30 -17.94 -23.24
C LEU A 317 -6.62 -19.30 -23.41
N ARG A 318 -5.71 -19.61 -22.48
CA ARG A 318 -5.06 -20.93 -22.41
C ARG A 318 -4.99 -21.42 -20.97
N ILE A 319 -4.93 -22.74 -20.79
CA ILE A 319 -4.81 -23.41 -19.49
C ILE A 319 -3.34 -23.44 -19.07
N VAL A 320 -3.02 -22.88 -17.90
CA VAL A 320 -1.67 -22.96 -17.32
C VAL A 320 -1.59 -24.10 -16.31
N LYS A 321 -2.62 -24.24 -15.48
CA LYS A 321 -2.63 -25.22 -14.39
C LYS A 321 -4.04 -25.67 -14.08
N SER A 322 -4.23 -26.98 -13.92
CA SER A 322 -5.46 -27.54 -13.36
C SER A 322 -5.12 -28.43 -12.18
N SER A 323 -5.62 -28.08 -11.00
CA SER A 323 -5.37 -28.82 -9.76
C SER A 323 -6.64 -28.88 -8.91
N PRO A 324 -6.70 -29.78 -7.91
CA PRO A 324 -7.80 -29.79 -6.94
C PRO A 324 -7.98 -28.45 -6.19
N ASP A 325 -6.90 -27.66 -6.08
CA ASP A 325 -6.90 -26.36 -5.40
C ASP A 325 -7.48 -25.22 -6.28
N GLY A 326 -7.51 -25.41 -7.60
CA GLY A 326 -8.08 -24.46 -8.54
C GLY A 326 -7.51 -24.54 -9.96
N LEU A 327 -8.09 -23.71 -10.84
CA LEU A 327 -7.76 -23.56 -12.25
C LEU A 327 -7.05 -22.22 -12.47
N VAL A 328 -5.96 -22.25 -13.22
CA VAL A 328 -5.23 -21.04 -13.65
C VAL A 328 -5.27 -20.97 -15.17
N LEU A 329 -5.78 -19.85 -15.67
CA LEU A 329 -5.86 -19.54 -17.08
C LEU A 329 -4.91 -18.38 -17.37
N CYS A 330 -4.17 -18.42 -18.48
CA CYS A 330 -3.48 -17.24 -18.98
C CYS A 330 -4.28 -16.61 -20.12
N LEU A 331 -4.23 -15.29 -20.18
CA LEU A 331 -4.77 -14.51 -21.29
C LEU A 331 -3.72 -13.50 -21.74
N HIS A 332 -3.72 -13.19 -23.02
CA HIS A 332 -2.81 -12.24 -23.61
C HIS A 332 -3.54 -10.92 -23.86
N TYR A 333 -2.94 -9.81 -23.46
CA TYR A 333 -3.56 -8.51 -23.67
C TYR A 333 -3.44 -8.09 -25.15
N PRO A 334 -4.55 -7.85 -25.88
CA PRO A 334 -4.49 -7.51 -27.29
C PRO A 334 -3.90 -6.11 -27.50
N ILE A 335 -2.64 -6.04 -27.92
CA ILE A 335 -1.94 -4.78 -28.21
C ILE A 335 -2.51 -4.17 -29.50
N ARG A 336 -2.85 -2.87 -29.48
CA ARG A 336 -3.24 -2.13 -30.67
C ARG A 336 -2.02 -1.96 -31.59
N PRO A 337 -2.03 -2.47 -32.83
CA PRO A 337 -0.90 -2.31 -33.74
C PRO A 337 -0.73 -0.88 -34.27
N ASP A 338 -1.79 -0.07 -34.24
CA ASP A 338 -1.91 1.11 -35.12
C ASP A 338 -2.70 2.27 -34.48
N SER A 339 -2.33 2.70 -33.27
CA SER A 339 -2.86 3.94 -32.70
C SER A 339 -1.86 5.08 -32.95
N ASP A 340 -2.24 6.05 -33.79
CA ASP A 340 -1.49 7.30 -34.05
C ASP A 340 -1.08 8.07 -32.77
N TYR A 341 -1.69 7.74 -31.62
CA TYR A 341 -1.39 8.29 -30.32
C TYR A 341 -1.31 7.20 -29.26
N THR A 342 -0.23 7.17 -28.49
CA THR A 342 -0.18 6.41 -27.23
C THR A 342 -1.24 6.99 -26.28
N PRO A 343 -2.10 6.18 -25.64
CA PRO A 343 -3.05 6.69 -24.66
C PRO A 343 -2.34 7.12 -23.37
N ALA A 344 -2.95 8.05 -22.61
CA ALA A 344 -2.42 8.47 -21.30
C ALA A 344 -2.48 7.32 -20.28
N LYS A 345 -3.55 6.54 -20.35
CA LYS A 345 -3.81 5.37 -19.52
C LYS A 345 -4.69 4.39 -20.28
N GLU A 346 -4.34 3.11 -20.19
CA GLU A 346 -5.06 2.01 -20.80
C GLU A 346 -5.19 0.90 -19.76
N THR A 347 -6.42 0.49 -19.45
CA THR A 347 -6.68 -0.57 -18.46
C THR A 347 -7.73 -1.55 -18.98
N LEU A 348 -7.70 -2.78 -18.47
CA LEU A 348 -8.62 -3.87 -18.79
C LEU A 348 -9.62 -4.04 -17.63
N GLU A 349 -10.93 -3.94 -17.91
CA GLU A 349 -11.98 -4.46 -17.02
C GLU A 349 -12.34 -5.87 -17.47
N LEU A 350 -11.96 -6.88 -16.68
CA LEU A 350 -12.22 -8.29 -16.96
C LEU A 350 -13.41 -8.77 -16.10
N ALA A 351 -14.50 -9.17 -16.74
CA ALA A 351 -15.64 -9.81 -16.10
C ALA A 351 -15.51 -11.33 -16.17
N ILE A 352 -15.64 -11.97 -15.01
CA ILE A 352 -15.63 -13.42 -14.82
C ILE A 352 -17.00 -13.83 -14.31
N CYS A 353 -17.69 -14.65 -15.06
CA CYS A 353 -18.99 -15.19 -14.74
C CYS A 353 -18.87 -16.69 -14.48
N ILE A 354 -19.24 -17.14 -13.29
CA ILE A 354 -19.32 -18.57 -12.97
C ILE A 354 -20.80 -18.92 -12.79
N GLN A 355 -21.29 -19.85 -13.59
CA GLN A 355 -22.67 -20.32 -13.53
C GLN A 355 -22.69 -21.73 -12.93
N THR A 356 -23.35 -21.89 -11.79
CA THR A 356 -23.58 -23.21 -11.19
C THR A 356 -24.88 -23.78 -11.75
N VAL A 357 -24.80 -24.95 -12.39
CA VAL A 357 -25.96 -25.59 -13.03
C VAL A 357 -26.55 -26.60 -12.05
N ASN A 358 -27.62 -26.23 -11.35
CA ASN A 358 -28.32 -27.17 -10.47
C ASN A 358 -29.09 -28.20 -11.31
N GLY A 359 -29.13 -29.46 -10.85
CA GLY A 359 -29.83 -30.58 -11.52
C GLY A 359 -31.35 -30.38 -11.74
N LYS A 360 -31.93 -29.30 -11.21
CA LYS A 360 -33.34 -28.89 -11.41
C LYS A 360 -33.53 -27.76 -12.44
N GLY A 361 -32.47 -27.33 -13.15
CA GLY A 361 -32.56 -26.35 -14.24
C GLY A 361 -32.45 -24.87 -13.85
N GLY A 362 -32.33 -24.55 -12.56
CA GLY A 362 -31.97 -23.20 -12.11
C GLY A 362 -30.45 -23.00 -12.20
N ALA A 363 -30.00 -22.02 -13.00
CA ALA A 363 -28.60 -21.63 -13.06
C ALA A 363 -28.37 -20.41 -12.14
N GLU A 364 -27.51 -20.56 -11.13
CA GLU A 364 -27.07 -19.43 -10.33
C GLU A 364 -25.82 -18.83 -10.99
N SER A 365 -25.94 -17.60 -11.49
CA SER A 365 -24.85 -16.89 -12.18
C SER A 365 -24.20 -15.89 -11.26
N ARG A 366 -22.87 -15.96 -11.12
CA ARG A 366 -22.09 -15.03 -10.30
C ARG A 366 -21.03 -14.33 -11.15
N THR A 367 -21.23 -13.05 -11.39
CA THR A 367 -20.28 -12.20 -12.14
C THR A 367 -19.42 -11.39 -11.19
N ARG A 368 -18.11 -11.45 -11.37
CA ARG A 368 -17.09 -10.66 -10.68
C ARG A 368 -16.31 -9.88 -11.71
N VAL A 369 -15.89 -8.65 -11.39
CA VAL A 369 -15.08 -7.84 -12.30
C VAL A 369 -13.73 -7.58 -11.66
N ILE A 370 -12.67 -7.60 -12.44
CA ILE A 370 -11.29 -7.30 -12.04
C ILE A 370 -10.79 -6.16 -12.93
N HIS A 371 -10.20 -5.14 -12.33
CA HIS A 371 -9.52 -4.07 -13.06
C HIS A 371 -8.02 -4.36 -13.09
N ILE A 372 -7.48 -4.44 -14.30
CA ILE A 372 -6.09 -4.82 -14.55
C ILE A 372 -5.45 -3.69 -15.35
N ASP A 373 -4.30 -3.21 -14.89
CA ASP A 373 -3.42 -2.41 -15.74
C ASP A 373 -2.47 -3.40 -16.43
N PRO A 374 -2.60 -3.62 -17.76
CA PRO A 374 -1.86 -4.66 -18.47
C PRO A 374 -0.35 -4.43 -18.49
N ARG A 375 0.11 -3.21 -18.16
CA ARG A 375 1.54 -2.86 -18.08
C ARG A 375 2.08 -2.92 -16.66
N ASP A 376 1.21 -3.14 -15.68
CA ASP A 376 1.54 -3.23 -14.27
C ASP A 376 1.72 -4.68 -13.86
N SER A 377 2.46 -4.89 -12.77
CA SER A 377 2.73 -6.21 -12.22
C SER A 377 2.21 -6.33 -10.80
N GLY A 378 1.78 -7.54 -10.43
CA GLY A 378 1.29 -7.84 -9.10
C GLY A 378 -0.07 -8.53 -9.12
N HIS A 379 -0.79 -8.39 -8.01
CA HIS A 379 -2.05 -9.03 -7.74
C HIS A 379 -3.21 -8.05 -7.93
N PHE A 380 -4.20 -8.44 -8.72
CA PHE A 380 -5.39 -7.66 -9.03
C PHE A 380 -6.62 -8.40 -8.48
N ALA A 381 -7.23 -7.82 -7.45
CA ALA A 381 -8.40 -8.37 -6.80
C ALA A 381 -9.70 -7.95 -7.52
N VAL A 382 -10.78 -8.66 -7.22
CA VAL A 382 -12.14 -8.27 -7.64
C VAL A 382 -12.46 -6.86 -7.16
N VAL A 383 -12.98 -6.03 -8.06
CA VAL A 383 -13.44 -4.68 -7.71
C VAL A 383 -14.65 -4.72 -6.79
N THR A 384 -14.81 -3.70 -5.96
CA THR A 384 -15.97 -3.61 -5.06
C THR A 384 -17.28 -3.58 -5.86
N PRO A 385 -18.32 -4.38 -5.50
CA PRO A 385 -19.60 -4.38 -6.19
C PRO A 385 -20.19 -2.97 -6.32
N GLY A 386 -20.68 -2.62 -7.51
CA GLY A 386 -21.25 -1.29 -7.82
C GLY A 386 -20.23 -0.22 -8.25
N SER A 387 -18.93 -0.50 -8.21
CA SER A 387 -17.89 0.39 -8.78
C SER A 387 -17.90 0.42 -10.32
N VAL A 388 -18.38 -0.65 -10.94
CA VAL A 388 -18.53 -0.79 -12.39
C VAL A 388 -19.99 -0.48 -12.76
N LYS A 389 -20.19 0.57 -13.57
CA LYS A 389 -21.52 1.01 -14.01
C LYS A 389 -22.20 0.00 -14.96
N GLU A 390 -21.42 -0.67 -15.78
CA GLU A 390 -21.88 -1.60 -16.80
C GLU A 390 -20.85 -2.71 -16.96
N ASN A 391 -21.30 -3.96 -16.78
CA ASN A 391 -20.42 -5.12 -16.91
C ASN A 391 -20.11 -5.37 -18.39
N PRO A 392 -18.87 -5.80 -18.71
CA PRO A 392 -18.55 -6.31 -20.03
C PRO A 392 -19.52 -7.39 -20.51
N PRO A 393 -19.84 -7.44 -21.82
CA PRO A 393 -20.64 -8.51 -22.38
C PRO A 393 -19.89 -9.83 -22.21
N VAL A 394 -20.48 -10.73 -21.44
CA VAL A 394 -19.88 -12.02 -21.07
C VAL A 394 -20.15 -13.03 -22.17
N LEU A 395 -19.08 -13.64 -22.67
CA LEU A 395 -19.10 -14.76 -23.60
C LEU A 395 -18.86 -16.06 -22.83
N LEU A 396 -19.56 -17.13 -23.18
CA LEU A 396 -19.34 -18.44 -22.56
C LEU A 396 -18.03 -19.04 -23.08
N VAL A 397 -17.24 -19.57 -22.16
CA VAL A 397 -15.98 -20.25 -22.47
C VAL A 397 -16.28 -21.70 -22.81
N GLU A 398 -15.97 -22.10 -24.03
CA GLU A 398 -16.04 -23.49 -24.47
C GLU A 398 -14.75 -24.21 -24.04
N THR A 399 -14.74 -24.67 -22.78
CA THR A 399 -13.54 -25.23 -22.12
C THR A 399 -12.93 -26.43 -22.81
N GLN A 400 -13.71 -27.16 -23.61
CA GLN A 400 -13.25 -28.26 -24.46
C GLN A 400 -12.31 -27.84 -25.60
N TYR A 401 -12.26 -26.56 -25.96
CA TYR A 401 -11.39 -26.01 -27.00
C TYR A 401 -10.25 -25.16 -26.45
N LEU A 402 -10.09 -25.09 -25.12
CA LEU A 402 -8.97 -24.38 -24.53
C LEU A 402 -7.67 -25.18 -24.70
N GLU A 403 -6.67 -24.52 -25.25
CA GLU A 403 -5.32 -25.07 -25.39
C GLU A 403 -4.53 -24.90 -24.09
N TRP A 404 -3.50 -25.74 -23.89
CA TRP A 404 -2.54 -25.56 -22.81
C TRP A 404 -1.53 -24.48 -23.19
N ALA A 405 -1.11 -23.67 -22.21
CA ALA A 405 -0.08 -22.66 -22.39
C ALA A 405 1.29 -23.31 -22.58
N ASP A 406 2.19 -22.63 -23.30
CA ASP A 406 3.57 -23.11 -23.55
C ASP A 406 4.38 -23.26 -22.24
N HIS A 407 4.00 -22.50 -21.21
CA HIS A 407 4.55 -22.54 -19.85
C HIS A 407 3.65 -23.25 -18.84
N ALA A 408 2.76 -24.15 -19.29
CA ALA A 408 1.92 -24.95 -18.41
C ALA A 408 2.75 -25.84 -17.46
N GLU A 409 2.26 -26.03 -16.24
CA GLU A 409 2.85 -26.90 -15.20
C GLU A 409 2.38 -28.35 -15.29
#